data_AF-A0A969GF05-F1
#
_entry.id   AF-A0A969GF05-F1
#
_cell.length_a   1.000
_cell.length_b   1.000
_cell.length_c   1.000
_cell.angle_alpha   90.00
_cell.angle_beta   90.00
_cell.angle_gamma   90.00
#
_symmetry.space_group_name_H-M   'P 1'
#
loop_
_entity.id
_entity.type
_entity.pdbx_description
1 polymer ?
#
loop_
_entity_poly.entity_id
_entity_poly.type
_entity_poly.pdbx_seq_one_letter_code
_entity_poly.pdbx_strand_id
1 'polypeptide(L)'
;MTLREVLKIWMTKPGGMKVRFYLPAWLAGPMFGMLEPFVRWMGLPAFVSREVVAATVSLNFSSAKAQAELGWSYQPANEMWLDIMDEERALLGERRQRDLVSRLKPVLQSRMPA
;
A
#
# COMPACT_ATOMS: atom_id res chain seq x y z
N MET A 1 5.35 -13.17 -6.10
CA MET A 1 5.86 -12.36 -4.98
C MET A 1 4.98 -12.56 -3.75
N THR A 2 5.52 -12.48 -2.54
CA THR A 2 4.75 -12.55 -1.29
C THR A 2 4.61 -11.17 -0.65
N LEU A 3 3.60 -10.96 0.20
CA LEU A 3 3.44 -9.68 0.92
C LEU A 3 4.67 -9.33 1.78
N ARG A 4 5.36 -10.34 2.33
CA ARG A 4 6.61 -10.15 3.09
C ARG A 4 7.74 -9.65 2.20
N GLU A 5 7.83 -10.12 0.97
CA GLU A 5 8.80 -9.62 -0.01
C GLU A 5 8.49 -8.17 -0.39
N VAL A 6 7.21 -7.80 -0.53
CA VAL A 6 6.80 -6.40 -0.82
C VAL A 6 7.26 -5.48 0.31
N LEU A 7 6.95 -5.84 1.55
CA LEU A 7 7.38 -5.09 2.73
C LEU A 7 8.91 -4.99 2.82
N LYS A 8 9.63 -6.04 2.40
CA LYS A 8 11.11 -6.01 2.35
C LYS A 8 11.63 -4.98 1.36
N ILE A 9 11.02 -4.87 0.17
CA ILE A 9 11.36 -3.82 -0.80
C ILE A 9 11.06 -2.43 -0.21
N TRP A 10 9.92 -2.25 0.45
CA TRP A 10 9.56 -0.95 1.03
C TRP A 10 10.51 -0.50 2.15
N MET A 11 11.08 -1.44 2.89
CA MET A 11 12.10 -1.17 3.91
C MET A 11 13.46 -0.71 3.33
N THR A 12 13.69 -0.82 2.01
CA THR A 12 14.95 -0.39 1.39
C THR A 12 15.05 1.12 1.21
N LYS A 13 13.92 1.83 1.11
CA LYS A 13 13.90 3.28 0.87
C LYS A 13 14.05 4.08 2.18
N PRO A 14 14.78 5.21 2.16
CA PRO A 14 15.04 5.99 3.38
C PRO A 14 13.74 6.63 3.90
N GLY A 15 13.44 6.45 5.19
CA GLY A 15 12.21 6.95 5.83
C GLY A 15 11.08 5.91 5.92
N GLY A 16 11.25 4.71 5.36
CA GLY A 16 10.31 3.61 5.53
C GLY A 16 10.30 3.05 6.96
N MET A 17 9.11 2.71 7.46
CA MET A 17 8.97 2.01 8.74
C MET A 17 9.53 0.59 8.61
N LYS A 18 10.53 0.25 9.43
CA LYS A 18 11.08 -1.12 9.48
C LYS A 18 10.14 -2.03 10.27
N VAL A 19 9.63 -3.06 9.62
CA VAL A 19 8.83 -4.11 10.27
C VAL A 19 9.71 -4.84 11.28
N ARG A 20 9.39 -4.72 12.58
CA ARG A 20 10.14 -5.39 13.65
C ARG A 20 9.56 -6.75 14.04
N PHE A 21 8.24 -6.86 13.99
CA PHE A 21 7.51 -8.06 14.39
C PHE A 21 6.37 -8.32 13.43
N TYR A 22 6.09 -9.60 13.18
CA TYR A 22 4.91 -10.02 12.44
C TYR A 22 3.90 -10.57 13.43
N LEU A 23 2.71 -9.98 13.43
CA LEU A 23 1.62 -10.43 14.28
C LEU A 23 1.01 -11.71 13.68
N PRO A 24 0.88 -12.81 14.44
CA PRO A 24 0.22 -14.00 13.93
C PRO A 24 -1.28 -13.77 13.77
N ALA A 25 -1.89 -14.38 12.75
CA ALA A 25 -3.29 -14.13 12.37
C ALA A 25 -4.29 -14.39 13.50
N TRP A 26 -4.07 -15.43 14.31
CA TRP A 26 -4.92 -15.76 15.45
C TRP A 26 -4.94 -14.67 16.53
N LEU A 27 -3.87 -13.87 16.64
CA LEU A 27 -3.78 -12.75 17.56
C LEU A 27 -4.30 -11.45 16.92
N ALA A 28 -4.01 -11.26 15.63
CA ALA A 28 -4.46 -10.11 14.86
C ALA A 28 -6.00 -10.02 14.73
N GLY A 29 -6.67 -11.17 14.55
CA GLY A 29 -8.12 -11.22 14.34
C GLY A 29 -8.95 -10.63 15.50
N PRO A 30 -8.73 -11.04 16.76
CA PRO A 30 -9.37 -10.43 17.91
C PRO A 30 -9.01 -8.95 18.10
N MET A 31 -7.73 -8.58 17.95
CA MET A 31 -7.27 -7.20 18.11
C MET A 31 -7.95 -6.27 17.09
N PHE A 32 -8.00 -6.65 15.82
CA PHE A 32 -8.59 -5.82 14.77
C PHE A 32 -10.11 -5.82 14.87
N GLY A 33 -10.75 -6.92 15.26
CA GLY A 33 -12.20 -6.96 15.46
C GLY A 33 -12.69 -6.01 16.56
N MET A 34 -11.88 -5.72 17.58
CA MET A 34 -12.21 -4.70 18.58
C MET A 34 -12.03 -3.27 18.05
N LEU A 35 -11.04 -3.03 17.19
CA LEU A 35 -10.73 -1.70 16.64
C LEU A 35 -11.60 -1.32 15.45
N GLU A 36 -12.01 -2.31 14.66
CA GLU A 36 -12.82 -2.17 13.46
C GLU A 36 -14.05 -1.25 13.62
N PRO A 37 -14.92 -1.39 14.65
CA PRO A 37 -16.06 -0.49 14.81
C PRO A 37 -15.65 0.97 15.02
N PHE A 38 -14.55 1.22 15.74
CA PHE A 38 -14.05 2.58 15.96
C PHE A 38 -13.48 3.19 14.67
N VAL A 39 -12.74 2.41 13.89
CA VAL A 39 -12.17 2.85 12.60
C VAL A 39 -13.30 3.16 11.61
N ARG A 40 -14.33 2.31 11.55
CA ARG A 40 -15.52 2.54 10.71
C ARG A 40 -16.31 3.76 11.17
N TRP A 41 -16.45 3.96 12.48
CA TRP A 41 -17.14 5.13 13.04
C TRP A 41 -16.44 6.45 12.68
N MET A 42 -15.11 6.46 12.64
CA MET A 42 -14.32 7.62 12.19
C MET A 42 -14.33 7.83 10.66
N GLY A 43 -15.05 7.01 9.89
CA GLY A 43 -15.08 7.07 8.43
C GLY A 43 -13.74 6.73 7.78
N LEU A 44 -12.82 6.10 8.52
CA LEU A 44 -11.51 5.70 8.00
C LEU A 44 -11.63 4.39 7.22
N PRO A 45 -10.84 4.21 6.14
CA PRO A 45 -10.81 2.96 5.39
C PRO A 45 -10.41 1.81 6.32
N ALA A 46 -11.11 0.67 6.17
CA ALA A 46 -11.03 -0.48 7.05
C ALA A 46 -9.75 -1.32 6.84
N PHE A 47 -8.58 -0.68 6.77
CA PHE A 47 -7.28 -1.37 6.76
C PHE A 47 -7.01 -2.13 8.05
N VAL A 48 -7.69 -1.75 9.14
CA VAL A 48 -7.70 -2.45 10.43
C VAL A 48 -9.07 -3.11 10.59
N SER A 49 -9.20 -4.33 10.06
CA SER A 49 -10.44 -5.09 10.14
C SER A 49 -10.18 -6.60 10.16
N ARG A 50 -11.19 -7.38 10.57
CA ARG A 50 -11.10 -8.84 10.55
C ARG A 50 -10.96 -9.39 9.14
N GLU A 51 -11.60 -8.77 8.16
CA GLU A 51 -11.54 -9.18 6.77
C GLU A 51 -10.12 -9.04 6.20
N VAL A 52 -9.41 -7.97 6.57
CA VAL A 52 -8.01 -7.76 6.14
C VAL A 52 -7.08 -8.80 6.76
N VAL A 53 -7.31 -9.22 8.01
CA VAL A 53 -6.50 -10.28 8.65
C VAL A 53 -6.71 -11.63 7.97
N ALA A 54 -7.93 -11.93 7.53
CA ALA A 54 -8.27 -13.17 6.82
C ALA A 54 -7.84 -13.16 5.35
N ALA A 55 -7.61 -11.97 4.77
CA ALA A 55 -7.25 -11.83 3.38
C ALA A 55 -5.90 -12.47 3.08
N THR A 56 -5.89 -13.42 2.15
CA THR A 56 -4.67 -13.97 1.56
C THR A 56 -4.50 -13.37 0.17
N VAL A 57 -3.43 -12.60 -0.03
CA VAL A 57 -3.13 -12.01 -1.34
C VAL A 57 -2.08 -12.85 -2.04
N SER A 58 -2.44 -13.43 -3.18
CA SER A 58 -1.45 -14.00 -4.11
C SER A 58 -0.97 -12.91 -5.05
N LEU A 59 0.30 -12.51 -4.91
CA LEU A 59 0.97 -11.61 -5.86
C LEU A 59 1.84 -12.43 -6.84
N ASN A 60 1.47 -13.68 -7.09
CA ASN A 60 2.09 -14.52 -8.11
C ASN A 60 1.33 -14.32 -9.41
N PHE A 61 1.76 -13.34 -10.20
CA PHE A 61 1.25 -13.06 -11.53
C PHE A 61 2.29 -13.41 -12.58
N SER A 62 1.87 -14.01 -13.68
CA SER A 62 2.72 -14.26 -14.84
C SER A 62 2.16 -13.48 -16.03
N SER A 63 3.00 -12.65 -16.64
CA SER A 63 2.69 -11.91 -17.86
C SER A 63 3.05 -12.68 -19.14
N ALA A 64 3.49 -13.94 -19.03
CA ALA A 64 4.02 -14.71 -20.16
C ALA A 64 3.04 -14.82 -21.34
N LYS A 65 1.75 -15.04 -21.06
CA LYS A 65 0.73 -15.10 -22.11
C LYS A 65 0.58 -13.76 -22.84
N ALA A 66 0.54 -12.66 -22.09
CA ALA A 66 0.33 -11.34 -22.66
C ALA A 66 1.57 -10.83 -23.43
N GLN A 67 2.77 -11.24 -22.99
CA GLN A 67 4.00 -11.03 -23.77
C GLN A 67 3.95 -11.77 -25.11
N ALA A 68 3.51 -13.04 -25.10
CA ALA A 68 3.45 -13.88 -26.30
C ALA A 68 2.36 -13.44 -27.29
N GLU A 69 1.17 -13.07 -26.80
CA GLU A 69 0.01 -12.81 -27.66
C GLU A 69 -0.15 -11.33 -28.03
N LEU A 70 0.28 -10.41 -27.16
CA LEU A 70 0.03 -8.97 -27.33
C LEU A 70 1.32 -8.17 -27.55
N GLY A 71 2.49 -8.82 -27.56
CA GLY A 71 3.79 -8.16 -27.61
C GLY A 71 4.03 -7.23 -26.41
N TRP A 72 3.28 -7.42 -25.32
CA TRP A 72 3.29 -6.48 -24.19
C TRP A 72 4.55 -6.65 -23.35
N SER A 73 5.35 -5.61 -23.20
CA SER A 73 6.46 -5.58 -22.24
C SER A 73 5.96 -5.24 -20.83
N TYR A 74 6.27 -6.09 -19.85
CA TYR A 74 5.92 -5.87 -18.45
C TYR A 74 7.14 -5.36 -17.66
N GLN A 75 6.95 -4.32 -16.84
CA GLN A 75 7.97 -3.86 -15.91
C GLN A 75 8.02 -4.80 -14.68
N PRO A 76 9.18 -5.32 -14.29
CA PRO A 76 9.33 -6.14 -13.09
C PRO A 76 8.71 -5.49 -11.83
N ALA A 77 8.00 -6.28 -11.03
CA ALA A 77 7.25 -5.77 -9.87
C ALA A 77 8.11 -4.99 -8.86
N ASN A 78 9.38 -5.36 -8.70
CA ASN A 78 10.33 -4.65 -7.84
C ASN A 78 10.61 -3.23 -8.34
N GLU A 79 10.86 -3.06 -9.63
CA GLU A 79 11.13 -1.76 -10.25
C GLU A 79 9.89 -0.87 -10.18
N MET A 80 8.73 -1.42 -10.55
CA MET A 80 7.43 -0.74 -10.44
C MET A 80 7.19 -0.22 -9.01
N TRP A 81 7.44 -1.03 -7.97
CA TRP A 81 7.28 -0.57 -6.58
C TRP A 81 8.27 0.52 -6.18
N LEU A 82 9.51 0.46 -6.67
CA LEU A 82 10.53 1.46 -6.37
C LEU A 82 10.16 2.82 -7.00
N ASP A 83 9.67 2.80 -8.23
CA ASP A 83 9.24 4.00 -8.95
C ASP A 83 8.04 4.66 -8.25
N ILE A 84 7.00 3.88 -7.92
CA ILE A 84 5.82 4.37 -7.17
C ILE A 84 6.24 5.02 -5.84
N MET A 85 7.18 4.41 -5.12
CA MET A 85 7.65 4.97 -3.84
C MET A 85 8.41 6.28 -4.02
N ASP A 86 9.20 6.42 -5.09
CA ASP A 86 9.91 7.67 -5.38
C ASP A 86 8.93 8.78 -5.79
N GLU A 87 7.91 8.46 -6.58
CA GLU A 87 6.83 9.39 -6.92
C GLU A 87 6.04 9.83 -5.68
N GLU A 88 5.59 8.90 -4.84
CA GLU A 88 4.88 9.23 -3.59
C GLU A 88 5.74 10.08 -2.65
N ARG A 89 7.05 9.82 -2.60
CA ARG A 89 7.96 10.66 -1.82
C ARG A 89 8.08 12.07 -2.38
N ALA A 90 8.15 12.23 -3.70
CA ALA A 90 8.14 13.54 -4.34
C ALA A 90 6.86 14.31 -3.98
N LEU A 91 5.70 13.64 -4.07
CA LEU A 91 4.41 14.20 -3.66
C LEU A 91 4.38 14.60 -2.17
N LEU A 92 4.94 13.78 -1.28
CA LEU A 92 5.05 14.11 0.15
C LEU A 92 5.98 15.30 0.42
N GLY A 93 7.06 15.43 -0.37
CA GLY A 93 7.94 16.60 -0.35
C GLY A 93 7.18 17.90 -0.62
N GLU A 94 6.30 17.88 -1.61
CA GLU A 94 5.40 19.01 -1.93
C GLU A 94 4.38 19.29 -0.81
N ARG A 95 3.88 18.25 -0.12
CA ARG A 95 2.96 18.40 1.02
C ARG A 95 3.60 19.08 2.23
N ARG A 96 4.94 19.07 2.36
CA ARG A 96 5.61 19.70 3.52
C ARG A 96 5.38 21.21 3.57
N GLN A 97 5.10 21.85 2.43
CA GLN A 97 4.77 23.28 2.35
C GLN A 97 3.27 23.59 2.54
N ARG A 98 2.42 22.58 2.78
CA ARG A 98 0.97 22.76 2.97
C ARG A 98 0.57 22.71 4.44
N ASP A 99 -0.46 23.48 4.79
CA ASP A 99 -1.03 23.64 6.13
C ASP A 99 -1.55 22.30 6.69
N LEU A 100 -1.48 22.07 8.01
CA LEU A 100 -1.74 20.75 8.64
C LEU A 100 -3.08 20.13 8.23
N VAL A 101 -4.14 20.95 8.13
CA VAL A 101 -5.50 20.52 7.74
C VAL A 101 -5.56 20.12 6.27
N SER A 102 -4.80 20.79 5.40
CA SER A 102 -4.76 20.51 3.97
C SER A 102 -3.96 19.24 3.62
N ARG A 103 -3.10 18.77 4.53
CA ARG A 103 -2.36 17.50 4.39
C ARG A 103 -3.23 16.26 4.54
N LEU A 104 -4.38 16.38 5.20
CA LEU A 104 -5.34 15.30 5.41
C LEU A 104 -6.28 15.08 4.22
N LYS A 105 -6.29 16.00 3.24
CA LYS A 105 -7.11 15.88 2.03
C LYS A 105 -6.43 14.97 0.99
N PRO A 106 -7.17 14.05 0.34
CA PRO A 106 -6.61 13.16 -0.69
C PRO A 106 -6.21 13.95 -1.94
N VAL A 107 -5.02 13.65 -2.49
CA VAL A 107 -4.41 14.38 -3.62
C VAL A 107 -5.13 14.13 -4.96
N LEU A 108 -5.88 13.04 -5.06
CA LEU A 108 -6.58 12.61 -6.29
C LEU A 108 -7.57 13.64 -6.85
N GLN A 109 -8.08 14.58 -6.04
CA GLN A 109 -8.99 15.63 -6.52
C GLN A 109 -8.32 16.74 -7.35
N SER A 110 -6.98 16.81 -7.39
CA SER A 110 -6.26 17.92 -8.03
C SER A 110 -5.70 17.63 -9.43
N ARG A 111 -5.93 16.44 -9.98
CA ARG A 111 -5.38 16.01 -11.29
C ARG A 111 -6.43 15.54 -12.32
N MET A 112 -7.73 15.76 -12.11
CA MET A 112 -8.69 15.58 -13.20
C MET A 112 -8.64 16.82 -14.11
N PRO A 113 -8.22 16.70 -15.39
CA PRO A 113 -8.52 17.73 -16.36
C PRO A 113 -10.05 17.80 -16.53
N ALA A 114 -10.57 19.02 -16.62
CA ALA A 114 -11.93 19.29 -17.09
C ALA A 114 -12.07 18.90 -18.56
#